data_AF-A0A7S0BF51-F1
#
_entry.id   AF-A0A7S0BF51-F1
#
_cell.length_a   1.000
_cell.length_b   1.000
_cell.length_c   1.000
_cell.angle_alpha   90.00
_cell.angle_beta   90.00
_cell.angle_gamma   90.00
#
_symmetry.space_group_name_H-M   'P 1'
#
loop_
_entity.id
_entity.type
_entity.pdbx_description
1 polymer ?
#
loop_
_entity_poly.entity_id
_entity_poly.type
_entity_poly.pdbx_seq_one_letter_code
_entity_poly.pdbx_strand_id
1 'polypeptide(L)'
;GFVGSCGVVGKAAGLRRRECVRMVSTSTTTEKMAYAVLCDRLKEISYLGGVAGLLGWDEQVMLPEGGMTARGKQKAALAATLHDKRTDAKLGELIATAESEVQSLGLMEQANIREARRAYDRHTKLSRELAAREAELGVEGFIAWKKAREESNFSMFAPV
;
A
#
# COMPACT_ATOMS: atom_id res chain seq x y z
N GLY A 1 26.41 71.29 29.28
CA GLY A 1 25.65 70.05 29.02
C GLY A 1 24.25 70.21 29.57
N PHE A 2 23.27 69.59 28.90
CA PHE A 2 21.82 69.53 29.21
C PHE A 2 21.04 70.85 28.94
N VAL A 3 20.46 71.10 27.75
CA VAL A 3 19.24 70.51 27.12
C VAL A 3 18.05 70.59 28.11
N GLY A 4 17.03 71.44 27.94
CA GLY A 4 16.16 71.67 26.77
C GLY A 4 14.76 71.15 27.16
N SER A 5 13.87 71.99 27.69
CA SER A 5 12.81 72.77 27.01
C SER A 5 11.57 71.96 26.59
N CYS A 6 10.40 72.46 27.05
CA CYS A 6 9.04 72.41 26.48
C CYS A 6 8.44 71.06 26.05
N GLY A 7 7.17 70.74 26.29
CA GLY A 7 6.01 71.50 26.72
C GLY A 7 4.74 70.85 26.13
N VAL A 8 3.64 70.94 26.88
CA VAL A 8 2.24 71.09 26.43
C VAL A 8 1.47 69.88 25.82
N VAL A 9 0.55 69.36 26.65
CA VAL A 9 -0.91 69.16 26.48
C VAL A 9 -1.50 68.69 25.13
N GLY A 10 -2.35 67.64 25.19
CA GLY A 10 -3.69 67.69 24.56
C GLY A 10 -4.14 66.56 23.62
N LYS A 11 -5.11 65.77 24.11
CA LYS A 11 -6.12 64.90 23.44
C LYS A 11 -6.14 64.78 21.91
N ALA A 12 -6.13 63.54 21.40
CA ALA A 12 -6.80 63.11 20.17
C ALA A 12 -7.13 61.60 20.29
N ALA A 13 -8.41 61.23 20.35
CA ALA A 13 -9.22 60.76 19.22
C ALA A 13 -8.99 59.27 18.91
N GLY A 14 -10.04 58.47 19.15
CA GLY A 14 -10.01 57.03 19.01
C GLY A 14 -9.77 56.56 17.58
N LEU A 15 -8.85 55.61 17.43
CA LEU A 15 -8.82 54.68 16.31
C LEU A 15 -9.07 53.28 16.84
N ARG A 16 -10.30 52.81 16.68
CA ARG A 16 -10.64 51.39 16.78
C ARG A 16 -9.90 50.67 15.65
N ARG A 17 -8.76 50.04 15.95
CA ARG A 17 -8.18 49.02 15.07
C ARG A 17 -9.15 47.84 15.06
N ARG A 18 -10.00 47.76 14.04
CA ARG A 18 -10.66 46.50 13.68
C ARG A 18 -9.59 45.59 13.09
N GLU A 19 -8.90 44.86 13.95
CA GLU A 19 -8.21 43.65 13.53
C GLU A 19 -9.29 42.64 13.15
N CYS A 20 -9.67 42.65 11.88
CA CYS A 20 -10.34 41.52 11.26
C CYS A 20 -9.28 40.43 11.13
N VAL A 21 -8.98 39.74 12.23
CA VAL A 21 -8.24 38.49 12.19
C VAL A 21 -9.13 37.54 11.42
N ARG A 22 -8.75 37.32 10.16
CA ARG A 22 -9.27 36.28 9.30
C ARG A 22 -9.08 34.97 10.05
N MET A 23 -10.14 34.45 10.66
CA MET A 23 -10.16 33.09 11.18
C MET A 23 -9.85 32.18 10.00
N VAL A 24 -8.60 31.72 9.91
CA VAL A 24 -8.30 30.50 9.17
C VAL A 24 -8.86 29.40 10.06
N SER A 25 -10.05 28.91 9.71
CA SER A 25 -10.60 27.71 10.32
C SER A 25 -9.65 26.55 10.01
N THR A 26 -8.73 26.25 10.93
CA THR A 26 -7.96 25.01 10.93
C THR A 26 -8.85 23.91 11.49
N SER A 27 -9.90 23.55 10.76
CA SER A 27 -10.69 22.36 11.01
C SER A 27 -10.41 21.37 9.88
N THR A 28 -9.34 20.57 10.03
CA THR A 28 -9.20 19.17 9.55
C THR A 28 -7.73 18.76 9.58
N THR A 29 -7.22 18.37 10.75
CA THR A 29 -5.99 17.55 10.82
C THR A 29 -6.28 16.16 11.42
N THR A 30 -7.52 15.90 11.85
CA THR A 30 -7.89 14.65 12.53
C THR A 30 -8.74 13.69 11.69
N GLU A 31 -9.29 14.13 10.56
CA GLU A 31 -10.01 13.26 9.61
C GLU A 31 -9.15 13.08 8.35
N LYS A 32 -8.24 12.11 8.35
CA LYS A 32 -7.77 11.57 7.07
C LYS A 32 -8.99 10.92 6.41
N MET A 33 -9.41 11.42 5.24
CA MET A 33 -10.42 10.76 4.40
C MET A 33 -10.11 9.26 4.30
N ALA A 34 -11.12 8.39 4.36
CA ALA A 34 -10.91 6.94 4.39
C ALA A 34 -10.04 6.47 3.21
N TYR A 35 -10.21 7.13 2.05
CA TYR A 35 -9.40 6.92 0.86
C TYR A 35 -7.89 7.17 1.06
N ALA A 36 -7.50 8.20 1.83
CA ALA A 36 -6.09 8.48 2.10
C ALA A 36 -5.44 7.37 2.94
N VAL A 37 -6.17 6.86 3.94
CA VAL A 37 -5.71 5.74 4.78
C VAL A 37 -5.63 4.44 3.97
N LEU A 38 -6.61 4.21 3.09
CA LEU A 38 -6.59 3.09 2.15
C LEU A 38 -5.34 3.17 1.25
N CYS A 39 -5.03 4.34 0.69
CA CYS A 39 -3.85 4.55 -0.14
C CYS A 39 -2.54 4.23 0.61
N ASP A 40 -2.41 4.65 1.87
CA ASP A 40 -1.24 4.35 2.69
C ASP A 40 -1.06 2.83 2.87
N ARG A 41 -2.14 2.08 3.10
CA ARG A 41 -2.10 0.61 3.19
C ARG A 41 -1.77 -0.06 1.86
N LEU A 42 -2.38 0.39 0.77
CA LEU A 42 -2.10 -0.15 -0.57
C LEU A 42 -0.65 0.09 -1.00
N LYS A 43 -0.08 1.24 -0.65
CA LYS A 43 1.35 1.54 -0.88
C LYS A 43 2.25 0.58 -0.11
N GLU A 44 1.97 0.32 1.16
CA GLU A 44 2.74 -0.65 1.95
C GLU A 44 2.73 -2.05 1.30
N ILE A 45 1.55 -2.53 0.90
CA ILE A 45 1.41 -3.81 0.18
C ILE A 45 2.20 -3.79 -1.15
N SER A 46 2.15 -2.67 -1.87
CA SER A 46 2.88 -2.49 -3.13
C SER A 46 4.40 -2.53 -2.92
N TYR A 47 4.92 -1.85 -1.89
CA TYR A 47 6.35 -1.87 -1.57
C TYR A 47 6.85 -3.27 -1.22
N LEU A 48 6.10 -4.02 -0.40
CA LEU A 48 6.43 -5.41 -0.09
C LEU A 48 6.35 -6.30 -1.35
N GLY A 49 5.39 -6.04 -2.25
CA GLY A 49 5.33 -6.69 -3.56
C GLY A 49 6.56 -6.40 -4.42
N GLY A 50 7.07 -5.16 -4.40
CA GLY A 50 8.30 -4.77 -5.07
C GLY A 50 9.52 -5.52 -4.52
N VAL A 51 9.63 -5.67 -3.18
CA VAL A 51 10.67 -6.49 -2.54
C VAL A 51 10.57 -7.95 -2.98
N ALA A 52 9.36 -8.51 -3.07
CA ALA A 52 9.16 -9.87 -3.55
C ALA A 52 9.64 -10.03 -5.01
N GLY A 53 9.38 -9.04 -5.86
CA GLY A 53 9.88 -9.00 -7.23
C GLY A 53 11.41 -8.94 -7.29
N LEU A 54 12.05 -8.11 -6.45
CA LEU A 54 13.51 -8.03 -6.35
C LEU A 54 14.13 -9.36 -5.91
N LEU A 55 13.56 -10.02 -4.90
CA LEU A 55 14.03 -11.33 -4.45
C LEU A 55 13.91 -12.40 -5.55
N GLY A 56 12.85 -12.34 -6.35
CA GLY A 56 12.65 -13.23 -7.50
C GLY A 56 13.66 -12.99 -8.61
N TRP A 57 13.94 -11.73 -8.95
CA TRP A 57 14.97 -11.37 -9.92
C TRP A 57 16.37 -11.81 -9.47
N ASP A 58 16.73 -11.51 -8.22
CA ASP A 58 18.06 -11.85 -7.69
C ASP A 58 18.28 -13.37 -7.66
N GLU A 59 17.24 -14.15 -7.35
CA GLU A 59 17.28 -15.62 -7.37
C GLU A 59 17.65 -16.19 -8.74
N GLN A 60 17.23 -15.52 -9.82
CA GLN A 60 17.45 -15.98 -11.19
C GLN A 60 18.78 -15.50 -11.78
N VAL A 61 19.33 -14.38 -11.30
CA VAL A 61 20.45 -13.70 -11.95
C VAL A 61 21.73 -13.75 -11.13
N MET A 62 21.65 -13.54 -9.81
CA MET A 62 22.81 -13.28 -8.97
C MET A 62 23.04 -14.34 -7.89
N LEU A 63 21.98 -15.03 -7.45
CA LEU A 63 22.04 -15.92 -6.31
C LEU A 63 22.82 -17.22 -6.64
N PRO A 64 23.92 -17.52 -5.93
CA PRO A 64 24.62 -18.79 -6.10
C PRO A 64 23.77 -19.97 -5.61
N GLU A 65 24.05 -21.18 -6.12
CA GLU A 65 23.27 -22.40 -5.80
C GLU A 65 23.15 -22.66 -4.28
N GLY A 66 24.21 -22.40 -3.51
CA GLY A 66 24.20 -22.55 -2.05
C GLY A 66 23.23 -21.62 -1.31
N GLY A 67 22.73 -20.56 -1.96
CA GLY A 67 21.81 -19.57 -1.39
C GLY A 67 20.33 -19.92 -1.54
N MET A 68 19.99 -20.94 -2.34
CA MET A 68 18.60 -21.24 -2.72
C MET A 68 17.68 -21.51 -1.52
N THR A 69 18.15 -22.28 -0.54
CA THR A 69 17.36 -22.60 0.66
C THR A 69 17.06 -21.36 1.50
N ALA A 70 18.05 -20.48 1.69
CA ALA A 70 17.86 -19.24 2.45
C ALA A 70 16.91 -18.28 1.72
N ARG A 71 17.05 -18.15 0.39
CA ARG A 71 16.15 -17.35 -0.44
C ARG A 71 14.72 -17.86 -0.42
N GLY A 72 14.51 -19.18 -0.49
CA GLY A 72 13.19 -19.79 -0.36
C GLY A 72 12.50 -19.40 0.94
N LYS A 73 13.21 -19.44 2.07
CA LYS A 73 12.68 -19.03 3.39
C LYS A 73 12.32 -17.54 3.44
N GLN A 74 13.15 -16.66 2.85
CA GLN A 74 12.87 -15.22 2.75
C GLN A 74 11.59 -14.96 1.95
N LYS A 75 11.45 -15.59 0.78
CA LYS A 75 10.26 -15.47 -0.07
C LYS A 75 9.01 -16.00 0.62
N ALA A 76 9.09 -17.14 1.31
CA ALA A 76 7.97 -17.71 2.05
C ALA A 76 7.48 -16.79 3.18
N ALA A 77 8.38 -16.25 4.00
CA ALA A 77 8.03 -15.32 5.08
C ALA A 77 7.39 -14.03 4.53
N LEU A 78 7.93 -13.47 3.45
CA LEU A 78 7.38 -12.29 2.79
C LEU A 78 6.01 -12.57 2.17
N ALA A 79 5.83 -13.74 1.55
CA ALA A 79 4.55 -14.15 0.96
C ALA A 79 3.46 -14.28 2.04
N ALA A 80 3.76 -14.89 3.19
CA ALA A 80 2.84 -14.96 4.32
C ALA A 80 2.44 -13.57 4.82
N THR A 81 3.42 -12.67 5.00
CA THR A 81 3.18 -11.28 5.42
C THR A 81 2.30 -10.52 4.42
N LEU A 82 2.56 -10.68 3.12
CA LEU A 82 1.77 -10.08 2.05
C LEU A 82 0.34 -10.63 2.03
N HIS A 83 0.17 -11.94 2.20
CA HIS A 83 -1.15 -12.57 2.27
C HIS A 83 -1.96 -12.00 3.43
N ASP A 84 -1.41 -12.02 4.64
CA ASP A 84 -2.08 -11.52 5.84
C ASP A 84 -2.52 -10.05 5.67
N LYS A 85 -1.66 -9.20 5.08
CA LYS A 85 -2.00 -7.79 4.79
C LYS A 85 -3.08 -7.64 3.71
N ARG A 86 -3.09 -8.50 2.69
CA ARG A 86 -4.07 -8.46 1.59
C ARG A 86 -5.44 -9.00 2.01
N THR A 87 -5.50 -9.85 3.03
CA THR A 87 -6.73 -10.45 3.56
C THR A 87 -7.16 -9.89 4.91
N ASP A 88 -6.47 -8.86 5.41
CA ASP A 88 -6.83 -8.19 6.67
C ASP A 88 -8.26 -7.63 6.59
N ALA A 89 -9.13 -8.05 7.52
CA ALA A 89 -10.51 -7.56 7.60
C ALA A 89 -10.60 -6.03 7.66
N LYS A 90 -9.63 -5.38 8.33
CA LYS A 90 -9.56 -3.93 8.42
C LYS A 90 -9.29 -3.24 7.07
N LEU A 91 -8.61 -3.92 6.15
CA LEU A 91 -8.48 -3.44 4.77
C LEU A 91 -9.85 -3.49 4.08
N GLY A 92 -10.61 -4.56 4.25
CA GLY A 92 -11.97 -4.70 3.71
C GLY A 92 -12.95 -3.65 4.22
N GLU A 93 -12.89 -3.34 5.52
CA GLU A 93 -13.64 -2.26 6.17
C GLU A 93 -13.27 -0.89 5.59
N LEU A 94 -11.97 -0.59 5.47
CA LEU A 94 -11.50 0.67 4.89
C LEU A 94 -11.93 0.86 3.44
N ILE A 95 -11.92 -0.22 2.64
CA ILE A 95 -12.44 -0.16 1.26
C ILE A 95 -13.94 0.15 1.29
N ALA A 96 -14.71 -0.48 2.19
CA ALA A 96 -16.16 -0.22 2.29
C ALA A 96 -16.47 1.22 2.71
N THR A 97 -15.71 1.79 3.64
CA THR A 97 -15.84 3.20 4.02
C THR A 97 -15.50 4.11 2.84
N ALA A 98 -14.39 3.85 2.13
CA ALA A 98 -14.00 4.64 0.95
C ALA A 98 -15.05 4.54 -0.19
N GLU A 99 -15.68 3.38 -0.37
CA GLU A 99 -16.80 3.20 -1.31
C GLU A 99 -18.02 4.06 -0.94
N SER A 100 -18.29 4.29 0.35
CA SER A 100 -19.40 5.16 0.78
C SER A 100 -19.15 6.64 0.48
N GLU A 101 -17.88 7.05 0.39
CA GLU A 101 -17.45 8.43 0.11
C GLU A 101 -17.25 8.68 -1.40
N VAL A 102 -17.48 7.68 -2.26
CA VAL A 102 -17.06 7.66 -3.67
C VAL A 102 -17.56 8.84 -4.51
N GLN A 103 -18.75 9.37 -4.20
CA GLN A 103 -19.35 10.50 -4.93
C GLN A 103 -18.59 11.82 -4.72
N SER A 104 -17.81 11.92 -3.64
CA SER A 104 -16.98 13.09 -3.34
C SER A 104 -15.58 13.02 -3.96
N LEU A 105 -15.24 11.90 -4.61
CA LEU A 105 -13.90 11.59 -5.12
C LEU A 105 -13.79 11.75 -6.64
N GLY A 106 -12.58 12.03 -7.12
CA GLY A 106 -12.28 12.10 -8.55
C GLY A 106 -12.23 10.72 -9.22
N LEU A 107 -12.39 10.68 -10.55
CA LEU A 107 -12.48 9.43 -11.33
C LEU A 107 -11.33 8.43 -11.08
N MET A 108 -10.10 8.92 -10.89
CA MET A 108 -8.95 8.07 -10.61
C MET A 108 -9.03 7.40 -9.24
N GLU A 109 -9.54 8.10 -8.24
CA GLU A 109 -9.69 7.59 -6.88
C GLU A 109 -10.78 6.53 -6.83
N GLN A 110 -11.90 6.77 -7.53
CA GLN A 110 -12.97 5.78 -7.69
C GLN A 110 -12.48 4.52 -8.39
N ALA A 111 -11.66 4.65 -9.44
CA ALA A 111 -11.05 3.52 -10.12
C ALA A 111 -10.10 2.74 -9.20
N ASN A 112 -9.28 3.44 -8.41
CA ASN A 112 -8.38 2.83 -7.45
C ASN A 112 -9.15 2.03 -6.37
N ILE A 113 -10.24 2.57 -5.84
CA ILE A 113 -11.12 1.87 -4.88
C ILE A 113 -11.70 0.60 -5.50
N ARG A 114 -12.20 0.66 -6.74
CA ARG A 114 -12.73 -0.50 -7.46
C ARG A 114 -11.69 -1.60 -7.64
N GLU A 115 -10.47 -1.25 -8.06
CA GLU A 115 -9.40 -2.25 -8.20
C GLU A 115 -8.95 -2.81 -6.85
N ALA A 116 -8.91 -1.98 -5.80
CA ALA A 116 -8.61 -2.42 -4.44
C ALA A 116 -9.65 -3.43 -3.93
N ARG A 117 -10.96 -3.15 -4.12
CA ARG A 117 -12.06 -4.08 -3.82
C ARG A 117 -11.89 -5.40 -4.56
N ARG A 118 -11.66 -5.33 -5.88
CA ARG A 118 -11.47 -6.52 -6.72
C ARG A 118 -10.29 -7.38 -6.25
N ALA A 119 -9.18 -6.75 -5.90
CA ALA A 119 -8.00 -7.45 -5.39
C ALA A 119 -8.27 -8.10 -4.02
N TYR A 120 -8.88 -7.36 -3.09
CA TYR A 120 -9.25 -7.86 -1.77
C TYR A 120 -10.19 -9.07 -1.85
N ASP A 121 -11.24 -8.98 -2.66
CA ASP A 121 -12.18 -10.07 -2.91
C ASP A 121 -11.48 -11.31 -3.47
N ARG A 122 -10.58 -11.14 -4.44
CA ARG A 122 -9.82 -12.27 -5.00
C ARG A 122 -8.97 -12.94 -3.93
N HIS A 123 -8.27 -12.16 -3.13
CA HIS A 123 -7.37 -12.70 -2.09
C HIS A 123 -8.13 -13.37 -0.94
N THR A 124 -9.30 -12.88 -0.57
CA THR A 124 -10.11 -13.42 0.54
C THR A 124 -10.98 -14.61 0.13
N LYS A 125 -11.39 -14.70 -1.14
CA LYS A 125 -12.17 -15.84 -1.66
C LYS A 125 -11.32 -17.08 -1.93
N LEU A 126 -10.00 -16.93 -2.05
CA LEU A 126 -9.06 -18.04 -2.15
C LEU A 126 -8.80 -18.62 -0.76
N SER A 127 -9.21 -19.87 -0.53
CA SER A 127 -8.87 -20.54 0.73
C SER A 127 -7.35 -20.72 0.84
N ARG A 128 -6.82 -20.65 2.06
CA ARG A 128 -5.40 -20.90 2.31
C ARG A 128 -4.97 -22.28 1.79
N GLU A 129 -5.84 -23.28 1.91
CA GLU A 129 -5.61 -24.63 1.40
C GLU A 129 -5.47 -24.65 -0.12
N LEU A 130 -6.38 -23.98 -0.84
CA LEU A 130 -6.33 -23.92 -2.30
C LEU A 130 -5.09 -23.17 -2.79
N ALA A 131 -4.73 -22.06 -2.14
CA ALA A 131 -3.53 -21.31 -2.46
C ALA A 131 -2.24 -22.10 -2.20
N ALA A 132 -2.19 -22.87 -1.11
CA ALA A 132 -1.08 -23.77 -0.82
C ALA A 132 -0.96 -24.88 -1.87
N ARG A 133 -2.09 -25.52 -2.21
CA ARG A 133 -2.13 -26.59 -3.21
C ARG A 133 -1.74 -26.10 -4.61
N GLU A 134 -2.20 -24.91 -5.02
CA GLU A 134 -1.80 -24.30 -6.28
C GLU A 134 -0.29 -24.01 -6.32
N ALA A 135 0.29 -23.54 -5.20
CA ALA A 135 1.73 -23.29 -5.10
C ALA A 135 2.55 -24.58 -5.17
N GLU A 136 2.12 -25.65 -4.48
CA GLU A 136 2.75 -26.98 -4.54
C GLU A 136 2.73 -27.54 -5.97
N LEU A 137 1.56 -27.58 -6.60
CA LEU A 137 1.41 -28.04 -7.98
C LEU A 137 2.22 -27.18 -8.97
N GLY A 138 2.34 -25.88 -8.72
CA GLY A 138 3.17 -24.99 -9.54
C GLY A 138 4.67 -25.35 -9.48
N VAL A 139 5.18 -25.73 -8.31
CA VAL A 139 6.57 -26.20 -8.16
C VAL A 139 6.76 -27.55 -8.85
N GLU A 140 5.86 -28.49 -8.61
CA GLU A 140 5.90 -29.83 -9.23
C GLU A 140 5.84 -29.72 -10.76
N GLY A 141 4.91 -28.93 -11.28
CA GLY A 141 4.75 -28.65 -12.70
C GLY A 141 6.00 -28.04 -13.32
N PHE A 142 6.65 -27.08 -12.64
CA PHE A 142 7.89 -26.49 -13.14
C PHE A 142 9.03 -27.51 -13.23
N ILE A 143 9.19 -28.37 -12.22
CA ILE A 143 10.22 -29.43 -12.20
C ILE A 143 9.95 -30.44 -13.31
N ALA A 144 8.71 -30.91 -13.46
CA ALA A 144 8.30 -31.84 -14.49
C ALA A 144 8.49 -31.26 -15.89
N TRP A 145 8.08 -30.00 -16.10
CA TRP A 145 8.26 -29.29 -17.36
C TRP A 145 9.74 -29.13 -17.73
N LYS A 146 10.60 -28.78 -16.77
CA LYS A 146 12.03 -28.59 -17.04
C LYS A 146 12.67 -29.88 -17.57
N LYS A 147 12.40 -31.02 -16.92
CA LYS A 147 12.87 -32.34 -17.37
C LYS A 147 12.27 -32.76 -18.71
N ALA A 148 10.95 -32.61 -18.85
CA ALA A 148 10.23 -32.92 -20.09
C ALA A 148 10.80 -32.14 -21.28
N ARG A 149 11.20 -30.88 -21.07
CA ARG A 149 11.81 -30.04 -22.10
C ARG A 149 13.23 -30.47 -22.43
N GLU A 150 14.04 -30.83 -21.44
CA GLU A 150 15.40 -31.36 -21.65
C GLU A 150 15.38 -32.68 -22.45
N GLU A 151 14.39 -33.54 -22.19
CA GLU A 151 14.24 -34.85 -22.84
C GLU A 151 13.31 -34.82 -24.08
N SER A 152 12.72 -33.67 -24.41
CA SER A 152 11.68 -33.54 -25.45
C SER A 152 10.51 -34.53 -25.28
N ASN A 153 10.13 -34.83 -24.04
CA ASN A 153 9.14 -35.85 -23.70
C ASN A 153 7.93 -35.28 -22.95
N PHE A 154 6.85 -34.99 -23.69
CA PHE A 154 5.62 -34.40 -23.14
C PHE A 154 4.90 -35.32 -22.14
N SER A 155 5.03 -36.65 -22.25
CA SER A 155 4.30 -37.58 -21.37
C SER A 155 4.71 -37.46 -19.91
N MET A 156 5.90 -36.90 -19.63
CA MET A 156 6.38 -36.63 -18.28
C MET A 156 5.67 -35.44 -17.61
N PHE A 157 5.11 -34.52 -18.41
CA PHE A 157 4.40 -33.34 -17.92
C PHE A 157 2.87 -33.50 -17.95
N ALA A 158 2.34 -34.29 -18.89
CA ALA A 158 0.90 -34.48 -19.07
C ALA A 158 0.06 -34.83 -17.82
N PRO A 159 0.55 -35.59 -16.81
CA PRO A 159 -0.26 -35.94 -15.64
C PRO A 159 -0.20 -34.91 -14.50
N VAL A 160 0.66 -33.88 -14.62
CA VAL A 160 0.83 -32.81 -13.61
C VAL A 160 -0.13 -31.67 -13.90
#